data_AF-A0A0M7HZN9-F1
#
_entry.id   AF-A0A0M7HZN9-F1
#
_cell.length_a   1.000
_cell.length_b   1.000
_cell.length_c   1.000
_cell.angle_alpha   90.00
_cell.angle_beta   90.00
_cell.angle_gamma   90.00
#
_symmetry.space_group_name_H-M   'P 1'
#
loop_
_entity.id
_entity.type
_entity.pdbx_description
1 polymer ?
#
loop_
_entity_poly.entity_id
_entity_poly.type
_entity_poly.pdbx_seq_one_letter_code
_entity_poly.pdbx_strand_id
1 'polypeptide(L)'
;MPSQTTPIDARAAFELVFGLLQKISWIIHDASAPPPELAVIKRHQADAVNVILWICETGDLTGWPPRTPLDTRATASYLLMDLTFRLLDPASPLSARTWAVPAGQPAHRQALHIVRHEVQRSKPVTAADLARFPARA
;
A
#
# COMPACT_ATOMS: atom_id res chain seq x y z
N MET A 1 -10.55 0.50 25.12
CA MET A 1 -9.60 -0.59 25.45
C MET A 1 -8.47 -0.54 24.44
N PRO A 2 -7.19 -0.68 24.85
CA PRO A 2 -6.10 -0.72 23.88
C PRO A 2 -6.31 -1.93 22.97
N SER A 3 -6.33 -1.69 21.65
CA SER A 3 -6.43 -2.77 20.66
C SER A 3 -5.22 -3.67 20.82
N GLN A 4 -5.44 -4.95 21.14
CA GLN A 4 -4.37 -5.93 21.23
C GLN A 4 -3.66 -6.01 19.88
N THR A 5 -2.36 -5.73 19.87
CA THR A 5 -1.51 -5.84 18.69
C THR A 5 -0.66 -7.10 18.76
N THR A 6 -0.31 -7.66 17.61
CA THR A 6 0.58 -8.81 17.48
C THR A 6 1.75 -8.41 16.60
N PRO A 7 2.99 -8.71 17.01
CA PRO A 7 4.14 -8.50 16.15
C PRO A 7 4.09 -9.49 14.98
N ILE A 8 4.25 -8.99 13.77
CA ILE A 8 4.42 -9.80 12.56
C ILE A 8 5.79 -9.52 11.95
N ASP A 9 6.47 -10.55 11.51
CA ASP A 9 7.76 -10.43 10.81
C ASP A 9 7.58 -10.14 9.32
N ALA A 10 8.69 -9.92 8.61
CA ALA A 10 8.67 -9.59 7.18
C ALA A 10 8.07 -10.68 6.29
N ARG A 11 8.17 -11.95 6.69
CA ARG A 11 7.58 -13.06 5.93
C ARG A 11 6.07 -13.08 6.09
N ALA A 12 5.57 -12.98 7.32
CA ALA A 12 4.13 -12.87 7.58
C ALA A 12 3.56 -11.59 6.94
N ALA A 13 4.30 -10.48 7.00
CA ALA A 13 3.93 -9.24 6.31
C ALA A 13 3.84 -9.42 4.79
N PHE A 14 4.80 -10.13 4.18
CA PHE A 14 4.74 -10.48 2.76
C PHE A 14 3.47 -11.27 2.44
N GLU A 15 3.17 -12.33 3.20
CA GLU A 15 1.99 -13.17 2.97
C GLU A 15 0.69 -12.36 3.06
N LEU A 16 0.60 -11.43 4.02
CA LEU A 16 -0.54 -10.53 4.18
C LEU A 16 -0.68 -9.55 3.01
N VAL A 17 0.40 -8.85 2.65
CA VAL A 17 0.38 -7.82 1.59
C VAL A 17 0.23 -8.46 0.22
N PHE A 18 0.96 -9.54 -0.07
CA PHE A 18 0.82 -10.28 -1.32
C PHE A 18 -0.56 -10.90 -1.45
N GLY A 19 -1.09 -11.49 -0.37
CA GLY A 19 -2.46 -12.02 -0.35
C GLY A 19 -3.53 -10.96 -0.56
N LEU A 20 -3.32 -9.72 -0.08
CA LEU A 20 -4.17 -8.58 -0.40
C LEU A 20 -4.12 -8.27 -1.91
N LEU A 21 -2.93 -8.15 -2.49
CA LEU A 21 -2.75 -7.82 -3.90
C LEU A 21 -3.31 -8.90 -4.84
N GLN A 22 -3.20 -10.18 -4.48
CA GLN A 22 -3.80 -11.28 -5.24
C GLN A 22 -5.33 -11.24 -5.24
N LYS A 23 -5.94 -10.85 -4.12
CA LYS A 23 -7.40 -10.75 -4.00
C LYS A 23 -7.97 -9.53 -4.73
N ILE A 24 -7.15 -8.52 -4.98
CA ILE A 24 -7.58 -7.24 -5.54
C ILE A 24 -6.91 -7.03 -6.90
N SER A 25 -7.43 -7.75 -7.88
CA SER A 25 -6.90 -7.78 -9.25
C SER A 25 -6.88 -6.41 -9.94
N TRP A 26 -7.70 -5.45 -9.51
CA TRP A 26 -7.70 -4.09 -10.09
C TRP A 26 -6.56 -3.20 -9.57
N ILE A 27 -5.93 -3.57 -8.43
CA ILE A 27 -4.76 -2.85 -7.90
C ILE A 27 -3.52 -3.19 -8.72
N ILE A 28 -3.34 -4.44 -9.14
CA ILE A 28 -2.24 -4.81 -10.04
C ILE A 28 -2.77 -4.69 -11.46
N HIS A 29 -2.55 -3.54 -12.08
CA HIS A 29 -2.86 -3.38 -13.50
C HIS A 29 -1.99 -4.37 -14.29
N ASP A 30 -2.63 -5.38 -14.89
CA ASP A 30 -2.04 -6.40 -15.78
C ASP A 30 -0.58 -6.74 -15.44
N ALA A 31 -0.34 -7.78 -14.63
CA ALA A 31 1.00 -8.15 -14.19
C ALA A 31 2.01 -8.41 -15.34
N SER A 32 1.52 -8.51 -16.57
CA SER A 32 2.30 -8.66 -17.80
C SER A 32 2.72 -7.33 -18.44
N ALA A 33 2.15 -6.21 -18.01
CA ALA A 33 2.47 -4.89 -18.51
C ALA A 33 3.85 -4.44 -18.02
N PRO A 34 4.63 -3.73 -18.84
CA PRO A 34 5.91 -3.18 -18.40
C PRO A 34 5.67 -2.19 -17.24
N PRO A 35 6.59 -2.13 -16.26
CA PRO A 35 6.52 -1.13 -15.21
C PRO A 35 6.55 0.29 -15.82
N PRO A 36 5.88 1.27 -15.19
CA PRO A 36 5.88 2.64 -15.69
C PRO A 36 7.29 3.19 -15.77
N GLU A 37 7.56 4.04 -16.77
CA GLU A 37 8.86 4.69 -16.92
C GLU A 37 9.23 5.49 -15.66
N LEU A 38 10.53 5.58 -15.36
CA LEU A 38 11.00 6.31 -14.17
C LEU A 38 10.55 7.77 -14.16
N ALA A 39 10.44 8.41 -15.33
CA ALA A 39 9.94 9.79 -15.43
C ALA A 39 8.46 9.89 -15.01
N VAL A 40 7.63 8.92 -15.40
CA VAL A 40 6.22 8.81 -15.01
C VAL A 40 6.12 8.56 -13.50
N ILE A 41 6.89 7.59 -12.97
CA ILE A 41 6.93 7.31 -11.53
C ILE A 41 7.26 8.57 -10.75
N LYS A 42 8.32 9.30 -11.12
CA LYS A 42 8.73 10.53 -10.42
C LYS A 42 7.65 11.61 -10.46
N ARG A 43 6.97 11.78 -11.60
CA ARG A 43 5.91 12.78 -11.77
C ARG A 43 4.67 12.46 -10.94
N HIS A 44 4.28 11.19 -10.87
CA HIS A 44 3.02 10.76 -10.24
C HIS A 44 3.19 10.17 -8.83
N GLN A 45 4.43 10.11 -8.31
CA GLN A 45 4.72 9.44 -7.04
C GLN A 45 3.91 9.98 -5.87
N ALA A 46 3.78 11.31 -5.76
CA ALA A 46 3.06 11.94 -4.65
C ALA A 46 1.58 11.58 -4.67
N ASP A 47 0.94 11.69 -5.85
CA ASP A 47 -0.46 11.33 -6.02
C ASP A 47 -0.69 9.83 -5.79
N ALA A 48 0.22 8.98 -6.26
CA ALA A 48 0.17 7.53 -6.06
C ALA A 48 0.24 7.17 -4.57
N VAL A 49 1.15 7.81 -3.82
CA VAL A 49 1.26 7.66 -2.37
C VAL A 49 -0.04 8.10 -1.67
N ASN A 50 -0.62 9.23 -2.07
CA ASN A 50 -1.86 9.71 -1.46
C ASN A 50 -3.04 8.77 -1.74
N VAL A 51 -3.11 8.20 -2.94
CA VAL A 51 -4.10 7.18 -3.29
C VAL A 51 -3.92 5.93 -2.43
N ILE A 52 -2.69 5.44 -2.24
CA ILE A 52 -2.41 4.28 -1.38
C ILE A 52 -2.84 4.56 0.06
N LEU A 53 -2.50 5.73 0.60
CA LEU A 53 -2.88 6.11 1.95
C LEU A 53 -4.39 6.26 2.12
N TRP A 54 -5.08 6.80 1.12
CA TRP A 54 -6.54 6.84 1.10
C TRP A 54 -7.13 5.44 1.20
N ILE A 55 -6.66 4.48 0.39
CA ILE A 55 -7.12 3.08 0.43
C ILE A 55 -6.85 2.48 1.82
N CYS A 56 -5.69 2.77 2.40
CA CYS A 56 -5.35 2.28 3.74
C CYS A 56 -6.25 2.85 4.84
N GLU A 57 -6.61 4.14 4.75
CA GLU A 57 -7.49 4.82 5.70
C GLU A 57 -8.93 4.30 5.59
N THR A 58 -9.51 4.37 4.40
CA THR A 58 -10.91 4.00 4.16
C THR A 58 -11.13 2.49 4.26
N GLY A 59 -10.11 1.70 3.89
CA GLY A 59 -10.28 0.27 3.67
C GLY A 59 -11.17 -0.04 2.46
N ASP A 60 -11.43 0.94 1.59
CA ASP A 60 -12.22 0.72 0.39
C ASP A 60 -11.39 -0.04 -0.64
N LEU A 61 -11.74 -1.31 -0.83
CA LEU A 61 -11.11 -2.23 -1.77
C LEU A 61 -11.99 -2.46 -3.02
N THR A 62 -13.01 -1.62 -3.24
CA THR A 62 -13.96 -1.74 -4.37
C THR A 62 -13.43 -1.10 -5.66
N GLY A 63 -12.40 -0.27 -5.59
CA GLY A 63 -11.78 0.35 -6.75
C GLY A 63 -10.84 1.49 -6.39
N TRP A 64 -10.22 2.06 -7.41
CA TRP A 64 -9.44 3.29 -7.28
C TRP A 64 -10.31 4.46 -6.82
N PRO A 65 -9.75 5.43 -6.07
CA PRO A 65 -10.45 6.68 -5.78
C PRO A 65 -10.98 7.33 -7.07
N PRO A 66 -12.17 7.97 -7.03
CA PRO A 66 -12.75 8.60 -8.21
C PRO A 66 -11.76 9.55 -8.89
N ARG A 67 -11.73 9.52 -10.23
CA ARG A 67 -10.86 10.37 -11.07
C ARG A 67 -9.35 10.18 -10.88
N THR A 68 -8.90 9.08 -10.26
CA THR A 68 -7.45 8.76 -10.22
C THR A 68 -6.92 8.58 -11.66
N PRO A 69 -5.90 9.34 -12.12
CA PRO A 69 -5.32 9.20 -13.46
C PRO A 69 -4.67 7.83 -13.68
N LEU A 70 -4.62 7.35 -14.93
CA LEU A 70 -4.05 6.04 -15.26
C LEU A 70 -2.60 5.89 -14.80
N ASP A 71 -1.76 6.88 -15.08
CA ASP A 71 -0.35 6.88 -14.68
C ASP A 71 -0.17 6.87 -13.15
N THR A 72 -1.07 7.53 -12.42
CA THR A 72 -1.11 7.49 -10.95
C THR A 72 -1.48 6.09 -10.45
N ARG A 73 -2.44 5.42 -11.09
CA ARG A 73 -2.80 4.02 -10.77
C ARG A 73 -1.62 3.10 -11.01
N ALA A 74 -1.02 3.16 -12.20
CA ALA A 74 0.15 2.34 -12.56
C ALA A 74 1.33 2.57 -11.60
N THR A 75 1.59 3.83 -11.24
CA THR A 75 2.62 4.17 -10.26
C THR A 75 2.28 3.60 -8.87
N ALA A 76 1.02 3.68 -8.42
CA ALA A 76 0.60 3.09 -7.15
C ALA A 76 0.72 1.56 -7.14
N SER A 77 0.29 0.89 -8.22
CA SER A 77 0.46 -0.54 -8.42
C SER A 77 1.92 -0.96 -8.31
N TYR A 78 2.80 -0.23 -9.02
CA TYR A 78 4.24 -0.47 -8.99
C TYR A 78 4.81 -0.31 -7.58
N LEU A 79 4.48 0.78 -6.87
CA LEU A 79 4.97 1.03 -5.51
C LEU A 79 4.52 -0.06 -4.52
N LEU A 80 3.30 -0.56 -4.65
CA LEU A 80 2.79 -1.65 -3.82
C LEU A 80 3.49 -2.99 -4.11
N MET A 81 3.73 -3.31 -5.38
CA MET A 81 4.49 -4.50 -5.76
C MET A 81 5.95 -4.40 -5.28
N ASP A 82 6.59 -3.27 -5.50
CA ASP A 82 7.97 -3.00 -5.07
C ASP A 82 8.11 -3.06 -3.53
N LEU A 83 7.14 -2.53 -2.78
CA LEU A 83 7.08 -2.73 -1.32
C LEU A 83 6.99 -4.21 -0.96
N THR A 84 6.12 -4.96 -1.62
CA THR A 84 5.89 -6.39 -1.37
C THR A 84 7.17 -7.20 -1.59
N PHE A 85 7.86 -7.02 -2.71
CA PHE A 85 9.10 -7.75 -2.99
C PHE A 85 10.23 -7.37 -2.03
N ARG A 86 10.31 -6.10 -1.62
CA ARG A 86 11.27 -5.64 -0.62
C ARG A 86 11.08 -6.26 0.77
N LEU A 87 9.93 -6.87 1.08
CA LEU A 87 9.74 -7.61 2.33
C LEU A 87 10.52 -8.93 2.34
N LEU A 88 10.75 -9.55 1.17
CA LEU A 88 11.50 -10.79 1.04
C LEU A 88 12.96 -10.60 0.63
N ASP A 89 13.32 -9.42 0.13
CA ASP A 89 14.69 -9.12 -0.26
C ASP A 89 15.63 -9.03 0.98
N PRO A 90 16.62 -9.93 1.13
CA PRO A 90 17.55 -9.88 2.26
C PRO A 90 18.38 -8.60 2.33
N ALA A 91 18.59 -7.91 1.20
CA ALA A 91 19.30 -6.64 1.15
C ALA A 91 18.41 -5.45 1.54
N SER A 92 17.09 -5.63 1.53
CA SER A 92 16.14 -4.59 1.92
C SER A 92 16.08 -4.46 3.43
N PRO A 93 16.12 -3.22 3.99
CA PRO A 93 15.88 -2.98 5.41
C PRO A 93 14.52 -3.44 5.92
N LEU A 94 13.58 -3.77 5.03
CA LEU A 94 12.26 -4.28 5.41
C LEU A 94 12.29 -5.76 5.80
N SER A 95 13.24 -6.56 5.31
CA SER A 95 13.29 -8.00 5.60
C SER A 95 13.61 -8.34 7.05
N ALA A 96 14.28 -7.43 7.76
CA ALA A 96 14.60 -7.56 9.19
C ALA A 96 13.57 -6.90 10.11
N ARG A 97 12.46 -6.37 9.57
CA ARG A 97 11.46 -5.60 10.34
C ARG A 97 10.38 -6.45 10.96
N THR A 98 9.76 -5.85 11.96
CA THR A 98 8.50 -6.29 12.52
C THR A 98 7.49 -5.14 12.56
N TRP A 99 6.21 -5.46 12.43
CA TRP A 99 5.10 -4.51 12.54
C TRP A 99 4.18 -4.95 13.67
N ALA A 100 3.70 -4.00 14.46
CA ALA A 100 2.64 -4.26 15.42
C ALA A 100 1.28 -4.06 14.72
N VAL A 101 0.60 -5.16 14.39
CA VAL A 101 -0.72 -5.10 13.72
C VAL A 101 -1.86 -5.47 14.68
N PRO A 102 -3.05 -4.88 14.56
CA PRO A 102 -4.18 -5.26 15.41
C PRO A 102 -4.62 -6.72 15.19
N ALA A 103 -4.53 -7.55 16.22
CA ALA A 103 -4.70 -9.01 16.14
C ALA A 103 -6.11 -9.44 15.75
N GLY A 104 -7.12 -8.66 16.14
CA GLY A 104 -8.54 -8.96 15.87
C GLY A 104 -9.04 -8.51 14.50
N GLN A 105 -8.19 -7.90 13.66
CA GLN A 105 -8.61 -7.42 12.35
C GLN A 105 -8.48 -8.50 11.26
N PRO A 106 -9.34 -8.49 10.24
CA PRO A 106 -9.18 -9.35 9.06
C PRO A 106 -7.82 -9.14 8.37
N ALA A 107 -7.30 -10.19 7.74
CA ALA A 107 -5.99 -10.18 7.07
C ALA A 107 -5.78 -8.99 6.11
N HIS A 108 -6.81 -8.61 5.35
CA HIS A 108 -6.72 -7.47 4.42
C HIS A 108 -6.53 -6.13 5.15
N ARG A 109 -7.14 -5.94 6.34
CA ARG A 109 -6.94 -4.73 7.16
C ARG A 109 -5.58 -4.73 7.84
N GLN A 110 -5.09 -5.89 8.28
CA GLN A 110 -3.71 -6.03 8.77
C GLN A 110 -2.70 -5.68 7.68
N ALA A 111 -2.90 -6.17 6.44
CA ALA A 111 -2.08 -5.83 5.29
C ALA A 111 -2.06 -4.32 5.00
N LEU A 112 -3.23 -3.67 4.97
CA LEU A 112 -3.33 -2.21 4.81
C LEU A 112 -2.61 -1.44 5.92
N HIS A 113 -2.58 -1.96 7.16
CA HIS A 113 -1.85 -1.36 8.26
C HIS A 113 -0.33 -1.35 8.01
N ILE A 114 0.22 -2.46 7.51
CA ILE A 114 1.63 -2.59 7.15
C ILE A 114 1.99 -1.62 6.02
N VAL A 115 1.17 -1.62 4.95
CA VAL A 115 1.36 -0.74 3.79
C VAL A 115 1.38 0.71 4.24
N ARG A 116 0.39 1.12 5.04
CA ARG A 116 0.31 2.48 5.59
C ARG A 116 1.58 2.84 6.37
N HIS A 117 2.00 1.97 7.28
CA HIS A 117 3.16 2.20 8.12
C HIS A 117 4.42 2.47 7.28
N GLU A 118 4.69 1.64 6.26
CA GLU A 118 5.89 1.82 5.43
C GLU A 118 5.79 3.01 4.47
N VAL A 119 4.59 3.32 3.96
CA VAL A 119 4.39 4.52 3.13
C VAL A 119 4.62 5.79 3.95
N GLN A 120 4.04 5.89 5.15
CA GLN A 120 4.21 7.05 6.04
C GLN A 120 5.64 7.21 6.54
N ARG A 121 6.33 6.09 6.79
CA ARG A 121 7.75 6.10 7.16
C ARG A 121 8.63 6.60 6.02
N SER A 122 8.34 6.19 4.79
CA SER A 122 9.14 6.55 3.61
C SER A 122 8.91 8.01 3.19
N LYS A 123 7.71 8.54 3.41
CA LYS A 123 7.37 9.97 3.24
C LYS A 123 6.28 10.37 4.24
N PRO A 124 6.54 11.32 5.16
CA PRO A 124 5.48 11.86 6.01
C PRO A 124 4.48 12.64 5.14
N VAL A 125 3.22 12.18 5.12
CA VAL A 125 2.12 12.82 4.37
C VAL A 125 1.26 13.63 5.34
N THR A 126 0.80 14.81 4.92
CA THR A 126 -0.03 15.69 5.74
C THR A 126 -1.52 15.42 5.53
N ALA A 127 -2.37 15.76 6.51
CA ALA A 127 -3.82 15.60 6.38
C ALA A 127 -4.42 16.39 5.20
N ALA A 128 -3.77 17.48 4.78
CA ALA A 128 -4.18 18.27 3.61
C ALA A 128 -4.03 17.51 2.28
N ASP A 129 -3.09 16.57 2.21
CA ASP A 129 -2.86 15.75 1.02
C ASP A 129 -3.95 14.66 0.88
N LEU A 130 -4.42 14.12 2.00
CA LEU A 130 -5.49 13.13 2.04
C LEU A 130 -6.87 13.74 1.74
N ALA A 131 -7.08 15.01 2.13
CA ALA A 131 -8.32 15.74 1.87
C ALA A 131 -8.63 15.94 0.37
N ARG A 132 -7.65 15.71 -0.52
CA ARG A 132 -7.83 15.75 -1.98
C ARG A 132 -8.63 14.55 -2.52
N PHE A 133 -8.80 13.51 -1.72
CA PHE A 133 -9.52 12.28 -2.08
C PHE A 133 -10.70 12.09 -1.12
N PRO A 134 -11.91 12.58 -1.46
CA PRO A 134 -13.07 12.38 -0.60
C PRO A 134 -13.42 10.89 -0.50
N ALA A 135 -13.82 10.44 0.68
CA ALA A 135 -14.41 9.11 0.86
C ALA A 135 -15.67 8.99 0.00
N ARG A 136 -15.94 7.79 -0.54
CA ARG A 136 -17.23 7.54 -1.21
C ARG A 136 -18.35 7.70 -0.19
N ALA A 137 -19.32 8.55 -0.52
CA ALA A 137 -20.55 8.74 0.24
C ALA A 137 -21.48 7.53 0.08
#